data_AF-A0A853LNU3-F1
#
_entry.id   AF-A0A853LNU3-F1
#
_cell.length_a   1.000
_cell.length_b   1.000
_cell.length_c   1.000
_cell.angle_alpha   90.00
_cell.angle_beta   90.00
_cell.angle_gamma   90.00
#
_symmetry.space_group_name_H-M   'P 1'
#
loop_
_entity.id
_entity.type
_entity.pdbx_description
1 polymer ?
#
loop_
_entity_poly.entity_id
_entity_poly.type
_entity_poly.pdbx_seq_one_letter_code
_entity_poly.pdbx_strand_id
1 'polypeptide(L)'
;MTVPNSMSKTTAAFFAQAAVAFTVSFVAALGGIYFLPLDGWQRMFLGITFLFLVSSAFTLAKVIRDQQEAATVRVRLDEARIERLLADYDPLTTTT
;
A
#
# COMPACT_ATOMS: atom_id res chain seq x y z
N MET A 1 -1.90 30.25 -5.49
CA MET A 1 -0.77 29.61 -4.77
C MET A 1 -0.71 28.17 -5.23
N THR A 2 0.22 27.83 -6.13
CA THR A 2 0.42 26.45 -6.62
C THR A 2 1.18 25.66 -5.59
N VAL A 3 0.52 24.71 -4.93
CA VAL A 3 1.20 23.77 -4.02
C VAL A 3 2.01 22.80 -4.89
N PRO A 4 3.34 22.74 -4.75
CA PRO A 4 4.13 21.77 -5.50
C PRO A 4 3.79 20.37 -4.97
N ASN A 5 3.10 19.57 -5.78
CA ASN A 5 2.87 18.16 -5.51
C ASN A 5 4.15 17.37 -5.86
N SER A 6 5.13 17.41 -4.97
CA SER A 6 6.31 16.55 -5.03
C SER A 6 5.95 15.15 -4.53
N MET A 7 5.16 14.42 -5.31
CA MET A 7 4.91 12.99 -5.07
C MET A 7 6.20 12.26 -5.46
N SER A 8 7.13 12.15 -4.51
CA SER A 8 8.41 11.46 -4.68
C SER A 8 8.12 10.01 -5.07
N LYS A 9 8.38 9.66 -6.33
CA LYS A 9 8.34 8.26 -6.78
C LYS A 9 9.39 7.51 -5.97
N THR A 10 8.95 6.59 -5.12
CA THR A 10 9.83 5.64 -4.45
C THR A 10 10.68 4.95 -5.51
N THR A 11 11.98 5.20 -5.48
CA THR A 11 12.91 4.65 -6.47
C THR A 11 12.96 3.14 -6.32
N ALA A 12 12.99 2.40 -7.43
CA ALA A 12 12.96 0.92 -7.44
C ALA A 12 14.02 0.28 -6.52
N ALA A 13 15.14 0.98 -6.27
CA ALA A 13 16.17 0.58 -5.32
C ALA A 13 15.67 0.43 -3.88
N PHE A 14 14.84 1.35 -3.37
CA PHE A 14 14.29 1.26 -2.01
C PHE A 14 13.30 0.11 -1.86
N PHE A 15 12.51 -0.16 -2.90
CA PHE A 15 11.63 -1.33 -2.93
C PHE A 15 12.43 -2.63 -2.90
N ALA A 16 13.48 -2.74 -3.72
CA ALA A 16 14.35 -3.91 -3.74
C ALA A 16 15.03 -4.13 -2.37
N GLN A 17 15.52 -3.06 -1.73
CA GLN A 17 16.09 -3.14 -0.39
C GLN A 17 15.07 -3.65 0.65
N ALA A 18 13.84 -3.12 0.63
CA ALA A 18 12.79 -3.55 1.54
C ALA A 18 12.42 -5.03 1.32
N ALA A 19 12.33 -5.47 0.06
CA ALA A 19 12.07 -6.86 -0.28
C ALA A 19 13.18 -7.80 0.24
N VAL A 20 14.46 -7.42 0.03
CA VAL A 20 15.59 -8.20 0.54
C VAL A 20 15.58 -8.27 2.07
N ALA A 21 15.39 -7.14 2.76
CA ALA A 21 15.33 -7.09 4.22
C ALA A 21 14.19 -7.96 4.78
N PHE A 22 13.03 -7.93 4.13
CA PHE A 22 11.89 -8.78 4.48
C PHE A 22 12.19 -10.27 4.28
N THR A 23 12.80 -10.66 3.15
CA THR A 23 13.16 -12.06 2.92
C THR A 23 14.17 -12.55 3.95
N VAL A 24 15.19 -11.75 4.27
CA VAL A 24 16.19 -12.11 5.28
C VAL A 24 15.55 -12.26 6.66
N SER A 25 14.67 -11.33 7.07
CA SER A 25 14.00 -11.41 8.37
C SER A 25 13.02 -12.59 8.45
N PHE A 26 12.30 -12.87 7.37
CA PHE A 26 11.39 -14.01 7.27
C PHE A 26 12.14 -15.35 7.40
N VAL A 27 13.27 -15.50 6.70
CA VAL A 27 14.12 -16.69 6.81
C VAL A 27 14.74 -16.79 8.19
N ALA A 28 15.20 -15.68 8.78
CA ALA A 28 15.73 -15.68 10.14
C ALA A 28 14.68 -16.11 11.18
N ALA A 29 13.42 -15.65 11.04
CA ALA A 29 12.33 -16.05 11.93
C ALA A 29 12.01 -17.54 11.81
N LEU A 30 11.87 -18.06 10.58
CA LEU A 30 11.64 -19.49 10.35
C LEU A 30 12.83 -20.35 10.83
N GLY A 31 14.05 -19.89 10.60
CA GLY A 31 15.26 -20.51 11.13
C GLY A 31 15.28 -20.55 12.66
N GLY A 32 14.87 -19.45 13.31
CA GLY A 32 14.68 -19.40 14.75
C GLY A 32 13.68 -20.43 15.25
N ILE A 33 12.50 -20.53 14.62
CA ILE A 33 11.50 -21.55 14.95
C ILE A 33 12.07 -22.98 14.80
N TYR A 34 12.94 -23.21 13.82
CA TYR A 34 13.57 -24.52 13.60
C TYR A 34 14.61 -24.87 14.68
N PHE A 35 15.40 -23.89 15.13
CA PHE A 35 16.44 -24.08 16.16
C PHE A 35 15.89 -24.18 17.59
N LEU A 36 14.62 -23.82 17.81
CA LEU A 36 14.00 -23.95 19.12
C LEU A 36 13.84 -25.44 19.51
N PRO A 37 14.22 -25.84 20.75
CA PRO A 37 14.06 -27.20 21.26
C PRO A 37 12.60 -27.44 21.66
N LEU A 38 11.71 -27.53 20.66
CA LEU A 38 10.27 -27.77 20.81
C LEU A 38 9.87 -29.11 20.19
N ASP A 39 8.77 -29.68 20.67
CA ASP A 39 8.15 -30.84 20.04
C ASP A 39 7.71 -30.52 18.61
N GLY A 40 7.68 -31.54 17.75
CA GLY A 40 7.30 -31.38 16.35
C GLY A 40 5.93 -30.72 16.17
N TRP A 41 4.96 -31.04 17.02
CA TRP A 41 3.61 -30.46 16.96
C TRP A 41 3.59 -28.96 17.26
N GLN A 42 4.24 -28.52 18.36
CA GLN A 42 4.30 -27.11 18.77
C GLN A 42 5.04 -26.28 17.72
N ARG A 43 6.10 -26.84 17.14
CA ARG A 43 6.86 -26.22 16.06
C ARG A 43 6.03 -26.00 14.81
N MET A 44 5.24 -27.00 14.40
CA MET A 44 4.34 -26.88 13.24
C MET A 44 3.24 -25.84 13.50
N PHE A 45 2.68 -25.79 14.71
CA PHE A 45 1.71 -24.76 15.09
C PHE A 45 2.31 -23.34 14.98
N LEU A 46 3.52 -23.12 15.49
CA LEU A 46 4.21 -21.82 15.37
C LEU A 46 4.51 -21.49 13.91
N GLY A 47 4.97 -22.45 13.12
CA GLY A 47 5.23 -22.28 11.70
C GLY A 47 3.99 -21.84 10.91
N ILE A 48 2.87 -22.57 11.07
CA ILE A 48 1.61 -22.25 10.39
C ILE A 48 1.06 -20.90 10.85
N THR A 49 1.09 -20.63 12.16
CA THR A 49 0.62 -19.35 12.73
C THR A 49 1.44 -18.18 12.19
N PHE A 50 2.76 -18.31 12.13
CA PHE A 50 3.65 -17.30 11.56
C PHE A 50 3.39 -17.06 10.07
N LEU A 51 3.26 -18.13 9.27
CA LEU A 51 2.96 -18.03 7.83
C LEU A 51 1.61 -17.34 7.59
N PHE A 52 0.58 -17.71 8.35
CA PHE A 52 -0.74 -17.11 8.26
C PHE A 52 -0.72 -15.64 8.68
N LEU A 53 0.01 -15.29 9.75
CA LEU A 53 0.17 -13.92 10.20
C LEU A 53 0.83 -13.04 9.12
N VAL A 54 1.91 -13.54 8.50
CA VAL A 54 2.59 -12.84 7.40
C VAL A 54 1.66 -12.65 6.20
N SER A 55 0.92 -13.68 5.80
CA SER A 55 -0.06 -13.58 4.72
C SER A 55 -1.15 -12.54 5.02
N SER A 56 -1.69 -12.53 6.24
CA SER A 56 -2.72 -11.57 6.67
C SER A 56 -2.19 -10.13 6.69
N ALA A 57 -0.95 -9.92 7.15
CA ALA A 57 -0.30 -8.62 7.14
C ALA A 57 -0.14 -8.06 5.72
N PHE A 58 0.22 -8.89 4.73
CA PHE A 58 0.28 -8.47 3.32
C PHE A 58 -1.09 -8.12 2.74
N THR A 59 -2.12 -8.92 3.04
CA THR A 59 -3.49 -8.60 2.63
C THR A 59 -3.93 -7.26 3.21
N LEU A 60 -3.67 -7.03 4.50
CA LEU A 60 -3.99 -5.76 5.15
C LEU A 60 -3.22 -4.60 4.53
N ALA A 61 -1.92 -4.76 4.26
CA ALA A 61 -1.11 -3.75 3.58
C ALA A 61 -1.66 -3.42 2.19
N LYS A 62 -2.12 -4.44 1.45
CA LYS A 62 -2.77 -4.24 0.15
C LYS A 62 -4.06 -3.45 0.30
N VAL A 63 -4.93 -3.81 1.24
CA VAL A 63 -6.18 -3.06 1.49
C VAL A 63 -5.90 -1.60 1.83
N ILE A 64 -4.91 -1.31 2.66
CA ILE A 64 -4.52 0.07 3.01
C ILE A 64 -4.03 0.83 1.78
N ARG A 65 -3.18 0.21 0.95
CA ARG A 65 -2.68 0.83 -0.29
C ARG A 65 -3.82 1.08 -1.27
N ASP A 66 -4.70 0.10 -1.47
CA ASP A 66 -5.84 0.20 -2.37
C ASP A 66 -6.79 1.33 -1.90
N GLN A 67 -6.95 1.55 -0.59
CA GLN A 67 -7.70 2.69 -0.04
C GLN A 67 -7.02 4.05 -0.32
N GLN A 68 -5.70 4.14 -0.19
CA GLN A 68 -4.93 5.36 -0.50
C GLN A 68 -5.00 5.71 -2.00
N GLU A 69 -4.86 4.72 -2.88
CA GLU A 69 -4.97 4.88 -4.33
C GLU A 69 -6.40 5.31 -4.70
N ALA A 70 -7.41 4.63 -4.14
CA ALA A 70 -8.81 4.98 -4.38
C ALA A 70 -9.10 6.43 -3.94
N ALA A 71 -8.68 6.84 -2.74
CA ALA A 71 -8.87 8.21 -2.24
C ALA A 71 -8.25 9.28 -3.16
N THR A 72 -7.04 9.04 -3.66
CA THR A 72 -6.35 9.94 -4.59
C THR A 72 -7.10 10.07 -5.93
N VAL A 73 -7.67 8.98 -6.44
CA VAL A 73 -8.47 8.99 -7.67
C VAL A 73 -9.76 9.79 -7.52
N ARG A 74 -10.45 9.70 -6.37
CA ARG A 74 -11.71 10.44 -6.13
C ARG A 74 -11.50 11.94 -6.19
N VAL A 75 -10.42 12.44 -5.56
CA VAL A 75 -10.07 13.86 -5.57
C VAL A 75 -9.87 14.40 -6.99
N ARG A 76 -9.16 13.66 -7.84
CA ARG A 76 -8.96 14.06 -9.25
C ARG A 76 -10.24 14.04 -10.07
N LEU A 77 -11.13 13.10 -9.79
CA LEU A 77 -12.43 13.02 -10.46
C LEU A 77 -13.34 14.18 -10.04
N ASP A 78 -13.35 14.53 -8.75
CA ASP A 78 -14.09 15.67 -8.24
C ASP A 78 -13.59 16.97 -8.84
N GLU A 79 -12.27 17.18 -8.95
CA GLU A 79 -11.68 18.33 -9.63
C GLU A 79 -12.13 18.42 -11.10
N ALA A 80 -11.99 17.35 -11.87
CA ALA A 80 -12.40 17.33 -13.29
C ALA A 80 -13.91 17.50 -13.47
N ARG A 81 -14.71 16.98 -12.52
CA ARG A 81 -16.18 17.12 -12.54
C ARG A 81 -16.60 18.54 -12.18
N ILE A 82 -15.95 19.18 -11.21
CA ILE A 82 -16.17 20.58 -10.87
C ILE A 82 -15.78 21.48 -12.04
N GLU A 83 -14.65 21.21 -12.69
CA GLU A 83 -14.21 21.93 -13.89
C GLU A 83 -15.23 21.81 -15.04
N ARG A 84 -15.79 20.61 -15.26
CA ARG A 84 -16.90 20.39 -16.22
C ARG A 84 -18.14 21.21 -15.87
N LEU A 85 -18.56 21.19 -14.60
CA LEU A 85 -19.73 21.96 -14.16
C LEU A 85 -19.53 23.47 -14.30
N LEU A 86 -18.32 23.97 -14.04
CA LEU A 86 -17.94 25.37 -14.26
C LEU A 86 -17.89 25.73 -15.74
N ALA A 87 -17.43 24.83 -16.61
CA ALA A 87 -17.39 25.06 -18.05
C ALA A 87 -18.79 25.05 -18.68
N ASP A 88 -19.69 24.18 -18.21
CA ASP A 88 -21.08 24.15 -18.66
C ASP A 88 -21.89 25.36 -18.13
N TYR A 89 -21.54 25.89 -16.96
CA TYR A 89 -22.07 27.13 -16.41
C TYR A 89 -21.08 28.29 -16.63
N ASP A 90 -20.85 28.68 -17.89
CA ASP A 90 -20.11 29.90 -18.22
C ASP A 90 -21.08 31.10 -18.37
N PRO A 91 -21.25 31.95 -17.34
CA PRO A 91 -22.14 33.11 -17.38
C PRO A 91 -21.66 34.24 -18.32
N LEU A 92 -20.47 34.12 -18.94
CA LEU A 92 -19.91 35.16 -19.80
C LEU A 92 -20.36 35.08 -21.27
N THR A 93 -21.09 34.03 -21.66
CA THR A 93 -21.59 33.86 -23.03
C THR A 93 -23.06 34.29 -23.22
N THR A 94 -23.78 34.62 -22.15
CA THR A 94 -25.23 34.89 -22.18
C THR A 94 -25.62 36.37 -22.34
N THR A 95 -24.74 37.20 -22.89
CA THR A 95 -25.06 38.62 -23.15
C THR A 95 -24.82 38.99 -24.60
N THR A 96 -25.71 38.56 -25.50
CA THR A 96 -26.16 39.39 -26.64
C THR A 96 -27.50 38.90 -27.16
#